data_AF-E0RUI0-F1
#
_entry.id   AF-E0RUI0-F1
#
_cell.length_a   1.000
_cell.length_b   1.000
_cell.length_c   1.000
_cell.angle_alpha   90.00
_cell.angle_beta   90.00
_cell.angle_gamma   90.00
#
_symmetry.space_group_name_H-M   'P 1'
#
loop_
_entity.id
_entity.type
_entity.pdbx_description
1 polymer ?
#
loop_
_entity_poly.entity_id
_entity_poly.type
_entity_poly.pdbx_seq_one_letter_code
_entity_poly.pdbx_strand_id
1 'polypeptide(L)'
;MEGIKMKSNTSTKLFAALSYITWIGWIISFIFRDKDDEVVKFHLNQALALKLLNLVIGAVYKIAGSLIITRLCGLAAIAVFVCMVIGIIRAINLSTEKIPLVGDLSLIK
;
A
#
# COMPACT_ATOMS: atom_id res chain seq x y z
N MET A 1 11.59 12.71 -27.11
CA MET A 1 10.64 13.01 -26.00
C MET A 1 9.91 11.76 -25.50
N GLU A 2 9.46 10.85 -26.37
CA GLU A 2 8.73 9.62 -25.97
C GLU A 2 9.54 8.68 -25.06
N GLY A 3 10.84 8.50 -25.31
CA GLY A 3 11.70 7.65 -24.45
C GLY A 3 11.84 8.16 -23.01
N ILE A 4 11.81 9.47 -22.79
CA ILE A 4 11.85 10.08 -21.45
C ILE A 4 10.53 9.82 -20.71
N LYS A 5 9.40 10.00 -21.40
CA LYS A 5 8.05 9.75 -20.86
C LYS A 5 7.81 8.28 -20.52
N MET A 6 8.35 7.35 -21.31
CA MET A 6 8.29 5.93 -20.98
C MET A 6 9.14 5.58 -19.76
N LYS A 7 10.36 6.12 -19.66
CA LYS A 7 11.25 5.88 -18.52
C LYS A 7 10.65 6.42 -17.21
N SER A 8 10.03 7.59 -17.23
CA SER A 8 9.34 8.17 -16.07
C SER A 8 8.19 7.27 -15.62
N ASN A 9 7.33 6.83 -16.55
CA ASN A 9 6.21 5.94 -16.24
C ASN A 9 6.66 4.61 -15.62
N THR A 10 7.76 4.02 -16.11
CA THR A 10 8.29 2.77 -15.54
C THR A 10 8.77 2.96 -14.11
N SER A 11 9.46 4.05 -13.81
CA SER A 11 9.90 4.40 -12.45
C SER A 11 8.71 4.61 -11.51
N THR A 12 7.71 5.38 -11.94
CA THR A 12 6.47 5.62 -11.19
C THR A 12 5.78 4.30 -10.85
N LYS A 13 5.57 3.43 -11.84
CA LYS A 13 4.97 2.10 -11.62
C LYS A 13 5.79 1.26 -10.65
N LEU A 14 7.12 1.24 -10.80
CA LEU A 14 8.02 0.48 -9.95
C LEU A 14 7.89 0.90 -8.48
N PHE A 15 8.06 2.19 -8.18
CA PHE A 15 8.02 2.67 -6.80
C PHE A 15 6.61 2.60 -6.20
N ALA A 16 5.57 2.88 -6.99
CA ALA A 16 4.19 2.75 -6.56
C ALA A 16 3.84 1.29 -6.19
N ALA A 17 4.21 0.31 -7.03
CA ALA A 17 3.98 -1.11 -6.75
C ALA A 17 4.85 -1.63 -5.59
N LEU A 18 6.13 -1.25 -5.57
CA LEU A 18 7.09 -1.66 -4.53
C LEU A 18 6.63 -1.23 -3.13
N SER A 19 5.90 -0.11 -3.02
CA SER A 19 5.38 0.39 -1.76
C SER A 19 4.44 -0.60 -1.04
N TYR A 20 3.77 -1.50 -1.76
CA TYR A 20 2.86 -2.49 -1.17
C TYR A 20 3.59 -3.72 -0.63
N ILE A 21 4.73 -4.10 -1.21
CA ILE A 21 5.33 -5.44 -1.06
C ILE A 21 5.81 -5.73 0.37
N THR A 22 6.72 -4.91 0.92
CA THR A 22 7.23 -5.06 2.29
C THR A 22 7.35 -3.71 2.97
N TRP A 23 7.63 -3.67 4.28
CA TRP A 23 8.00 -2.41 4.95
C TRP A 23 9.29 -1.82 4.37
N ILE A 24 10.25 -2.68 4.01
CA ILE A 24 11.49 -2.27 3.34
C ILE A 24 11.19 -1.66 1.97
N GLY A 25 10.35 -2.31 1.16
CA GLY A 25 9.91 -1.79 -0.14
C GLY A 25 9.21 -0.43 -0.02
N TRP A 26 8.37 -0.27 1.00
CA TRP A 26 7.74 1.01 1.32
C TRP A 26 8.75 2.11 1.68
N ILE A 27 9.75 1.81 2.53
CA ILE A 27 10.81 2.76 2.89
C ILE A 27 11.63 3.16 1.66
N ILE A 28 12.01 2.19 0.82
CA ILE A 28 12.75 2.45 -0.42
C ILE A 28 11.94 3.37 -1.33
N SER A 29 10.67 3.05 -1.59
CA SER A 29 9.79 3.92 -2.39
C SER A 29 9.63 5.30 -1.77
N PHE A 30 9.59 5.40 -0.43
CA PHE A 30 9.47 6.69 0.23
C PHE A 30 10.72 7.56 0.06
N ILE A 31 11.91 6.99 0.21
CA ILE A 31 13.19 7.70 0.14
C ILE A 31 13.57 8.06 -1.29
N PHE A 32 13.40 7.13 -2.23
CA PHE A 32 13.93 7.24 -3.59
C PHE A 32 12.92 7.76 -4.63
N ARG A 33 11.66 8.01 -4.24
CA ARG A 33 10.71 8.64 -5.17
C ARG A 33 11.10 10.06 -5.52
N ASP A 34 10.64 10.49 -6.68
CA ASP A 34 10.44 11.91 -6.94
C ASP A 34 9.32 12.44 -6.02
N LYS A 35 9.56 13.56 -5.34
CA LYS A 35 8.58 14.12 -4.39
C LYS A 35 7.39 14.75 -5.11
N ASP A 36 7.58 15.14 -6.37
CA ASP A 36 6.53 15.72 -7.22
C ASP A 36 5.71 14.64 -7.94
N ASP A 37 6.06 13.35 -7.79
CA ASP A 37 5.29 12.23 -8.31
C ASP A 37 4.09 11.91 -7.41
N GLU A 38 2.97 12.57 -7.73
CA GLU A 38 1.69 12.41 -7.03
C GLU A 38 1.14 10.97 -7.09
N VAL A 39 1.47 10.18 -8.12
CA VAL A 39 1.04 8.77 -8.22
C VAL A 39 1.78 7.92 -7.19
N VAL A 40 3.10 8.06 -7.10
CA VAL A 40 3.88 7.34 -6.07
C VAL A 40 3.48 7.81 -4.67
N LYS A 41 3.24 9.11 -4.47
CA LYS A 41 2.77 9.67 -3.18
C LYS A 41 1.41 9.09 -2.77
N PHE A 42 0.48 8.98 -3.70
CA PHE A 42 -0.83 8.35 -3.48
C PHE A 42 -0.66 6.88 -3.04
N HIS A 43 0.09 6.09 -3.80
CA HIS A 43 0.26 4.67 -3.47
C HIS A 43 1.05 4.43 -2.18
N LEU A 44 2.02 5.28 -1.85
CA LEU A 44 2.72 5.25 -0.56
C LEU A 44 1.77 5.47 0.63
N ASN A 45 0.88 6.45 0.52
CA ASN A 45 -0.12 6.74 1.56
C ASN A 45 -1.06 5.55 1.76
N GLN A 46 -1.63 5.04 0.66
CA GLN A 46 -2.55 3.91 0.71
C GLN A 46 -1.86 2.63 1.22
N ALA A 47 -0.63 2.35 0.78
CA ALA A 47 0.15 1.21 1.26
C ALA A 47 0.51 1.34 2.74
N LEU A 48 0.86 2.56 3.22
CA LEU A 48 1.15 2.79 4.63
C LEU A 48 -0.08 2.49 5.50
N ALA A 49 -1.24 3.01 5.10
CA ALA A 49 -2.48 2.79 5.83
C ALA A 49 -2.85 1.30 5.92
N LEU A 50 -2.73 0.53 4.83
CA LEU A 50 -2.93 -0.92 4.86
C LEU A 50 -1.94 -1.63 5.78
N LYS A 51 -0.67 -1.22 5.76
CA LYS A 51 0.36 -1.83 6.61
C LYS A 51 0.12 -1.53 8.09
N LEU A 52 -0.30 -0.32 8.42
CA LEU A 52 -0.72 0.06 9.79
C LEU A 52 -1.96 -0.71 10.23
N LEU A 53 -2.96 -0.87 9.35
CA LEU A 53 -4.13 -1.69 9.63
C LEU A 53 -3.72 -3.15 9.91
N ASN A 54 -2.83 -3.71 9.10
CA ASN A 54 -2.32 -5.07 9.31
C ASN A 54 -1.54 -5.20 10.63
N LEU A 55 -0.79 -4.16 11.02
CA LEU A 55 -0.07 -4.11 12.29
C LEU A 55 -1.04 -4.14 13.48
N VAL A 56 -2.14 -3.37 13.41
CA VAL A 56 -3.19 -3.37 14.44
C VAL A 56 -3.87 -4.74 14.53
N ILE A 57 -4.24 -5.34 13.39
CA ILE A 57 -4.81 -6.69 13.35
C ILE A 57 -3.87 -7.70 14.01
N GLY A 58 -2.58 -7.65 13.69
CA GLY A 58 -1.57 -8.52 14.29
C GLY A 58 -1.38 -8.31 15.79
N ALA A 59 -1.45 -7.06 16.26
CA ALA A 59 -1.39 -6.76 17.70
C ALA A 59 -2.61 -7.32 18.44
N VAL A 60 -3.82 -7.12 17.90
CA VAL A 60 -5.07 -7.67 18.46
C VAL A 60 -5.01 -9.20 18.49
N TYR A 61 -4.54 -9.84 17.40
CA TYR A 61 -4.40 -11.29 17.34
C TYR A 61 -3.50 -11.84 18.46
N LYS A 62 -2.38 -11.18 18.76
CA LYS A 62 -1.42 -11.64 19.79
C LYS A 62 -1.97 -11.58 21.21
N ILE A 63 -2.83 -10.60 21.51
CA ILE A 63 -3.42 -10.43 22.84
C ILE A 63 -4.81 -11.08 22.95
N ALA A 64 -5.38 -11.54 21.84
CA ALA A 64 -6.70 -12.14 21.81
C ALA A 64 -6.69 -13.48 22.56
N GLY A 65 -7.34 -13.52 23.74
CA GLY A 65 -7.60 -14.75 24.48
C GLY A 65 -8.79 -15.58 23.94
N SER A 66 -9.51 -15.07 22.94
CA SER A 66 -10.73 -15.70 22.40
C SER A 66 -10.52 -16.28 21.00
N LEU A 67 -10.99 -17.53 20.81
CA LEU A 67 -10.97 -18.21 19.50
C LEU A 67 -11.80 -17.48 18.44
N ILE A 68 -12.87 -16.79 18.81
CA ILE A 68 -13.71 -16.06 17.85
C ILE A 68 -12.93 -14.86 17.30
N ILE A 69 -12.27 -14.10 18.19
CA ILE A 69 -11.48 -12.92 17.82
C ILE A 69 -10.32 -13.31 16.90
N THR A 70 -9.59 -14.38 17.23
CA THR A 70 -8.46 -14.82 16.39
C THR A 70 -8.90 -15.22 14.98
N ARG A 71 -10.07 -15.84 14.81
CA ARG A 71 -10.63 -16.17 13.48
C ARG A 71 -11.04 -14.93 12.69
N LEU A 72 -11.66 -13.94 13.35
CA LEU A 72 -12.00 -12.66 12.72
C LEU A 72 -10.75 -11.90 12.27
N CYS A 73 -9.69 -11.88 13.09
CA CYS A 73 -8.39 -11.30 12.70
C CYS A 73 -7.81 -12.00 11.47
N GLY A 74 -7.94 -13.32 11.35
CA GLY A 74 -7.52 -14.06 10.17
C GLY A 74 -8.26 -13.63 8.90
N LEU A 75 -9.58 -13.48 8.98
CA LEU A 75 -10.39 -12.98 7.85
C LEU A 75 -10.02 -11.54 7.48
N ALA A 76 -9.81 -10.68 8.48
CA ALA A 76 -9.39 -9.29 8.25
C ALA A 76 -8.01 -9.22 7.58
N ALA A 77 -7.06 -10.07 7.98
CA ALA A 77 -5.74 -10.15 7.36
C ALA A 77 -5.83 -10.56 5.87
N ILE A 78 -6.72 -11.51 5.53
CA ILE A 78 -6.98 -11.89 4.14
C ILE A 78 -7.56 -10.70 3.34
N ALA A 79 -8.53 -9.97 3.90
CA ALA A 79 -9.11 -8.81 3.25
C ALA A 79 -8.05 -7.71 2.98
N VAL A 80 -7.17 -7.45 3.95
CA VAL A 80 -6.05 -6.52 3.78
C VAL A 80 -5.08 -7.00 2.71
N PHE A 81 -4.76 -8.29 2.67
CA PHE A 81 -3.89 -8.86 1.63
C PHE A 81 -4.49 -8.70 0.22
N VAL A 82 -5.78 -8.98 0.05
CA VAL A 82 -6.49 -8.73 -1.22
C VAL A 82 -6.41 -7.25 -1.61
N CYS A 83 -6.59 -6.34 -0.65
CA CYS A 83 -6.47 -4.91 -0.89
C CYS A 83 -5.05 -4.48 -1.29
N MET A 84 -4.00 -5.13 -0.77
CA MET A 84 -2.62 -4.90 -1.23
C MET A 84 -2.44 -5.33 -2.69
N VAL A 85 -2.99 -6.48 -3.09
CA VAL A 85 -2.93 -6.94 -4.49
C VAL A 85 -3.66 -5.98 -5.43
N ILE A 86 -4.86 -5.52 -5.06
CA ILE A 86 -5.60 -4.51 -5.83
C ILE A 86 -4.79 -3.21 -5.93
N GLY A 87 -4.16 -2.78 -4.84
CA GLY A 87 -3.28 -1.60 -4.81
C GLY A 87 -2.12 -1.71 -5.79
N ILE A 88 -1.49 -2.89 -5.90
CA ILE A 88 -0.41 -3.15 -6.86
C ILE A 88 -0.92 -3.11 -8.30
N ILE A 89 -2.07 -3.74 -8.59
CA ILE A 89 -2.67 -3.73 -9.93
C ILE A 89 -2.95 -2.29 -10.36
N ARG A 90 -3.53 -1.48 -9.48
CA ARG A 90 -3.80 -0.05 -9.73
C ARG A 90 -2.52 0.75 -9.93
N ALA A 91 -1.48 0.48 -9.14
CA ALA A 91 -0.17 1.12 -9.29
C ALA A 91 0.47 0.86 -10.66
N ILE A 92 0.42 -0.39 -11.15
CA ILE A 92 0.95 -0.77 -12.47
C ILE A 92 0.16 -0.09 -13.61
N ASN A 93 -1.13 0.19 -13.36
CA ASN A 93 -2.00 0.91 -14.28
C ASN A 93 -1.95 2.45 -14.10
N LEU A 94 -1.11 2.97 -13.20
CA LEU A 94 -1.04 4.41 -12.86
C LEU A 94 -2.39 4.99 -12.40
N SER A 95 -3.27 4.14 -11.85
CA SER A 95 -4.59 4.51 -11.36
C SER A 95 -4.53 4.87 -9.88
N THR A 96 -5.02 6.07 -9.54
CA THR A 96 -5.11 6.59 -8.18
C THR A 96 -6.49 6.37 -7.55
N GLU A 97 -7.16 5.27 -7.93
CA GLU A 97 -8.41 4.87 -7.31
C GLU A 97 -8.20 4.31 -5.89
N LYS A 98 -8.99 4.81 -4.95
CA LYS A 98 -8.98 4.37 -3.54
C LYS A 98 -9.53 2.96 -3.39
N ILE A 99 -8.86 2.14 -2.58
CA ILE A 99 -9.30 0.78 -2.28
C ILE A 99 -10.36 0.75 -1.17
N PRO A 100 -11.33 -0.18 -1.25
CA PRO A 100 -12.27 -0.40 -0.14
C PRO A 100 -11.47 -0.87 1.07
N LEU A 101 -11.46 -0.09 2.17
CA LEU A 101 -10.82 -0.29 3.50
C LEU A 101 -9.95 0.89 3.92
N VAL A 102 -9.36 1.60 2.97
CA VAL A 102 -8.50 2.76 3.23
C VAL A 102 -9.06 3.91 2.41
N GLY A 103 -9.90 4.74 3.05
CA GLY A 103 -10.51 5.91 2.41
C GLY A 103 -9.49 7.00 2.10
N ASP A 104 -9.73 8.22 2.60
CA ASP A 104 -8.96 9.43 2.22
C ASP A 104 -7.75 9.68 3.14
N LEU A 105 -7.09 8.61 3.60
CA LEU A 105 -6.01 8.74 4.56
C LEU A 105 -4.73 9.24 3.88
N SER A 106 -4.49 10.55 3.95
CA SER A 106 -3.24 11.19 3.52
C SER A 106 -2.35 11.47 4.73
N LEU A 107 -1.35 10.61 4.94
CA LEU A 107 -0.38 10.71 6.04
C LEU A 107 0.91 11.42 5.62
N ILE A 108 1.26 11.34 4.34
CA ILE A 108 2.37 12.00 3.70
C ILE A 108 1.80 13.19 2.93
N LYS A 109 2.26 14.40 3.29
CA LYS A 109 1.94 15.65 2.59
C LYS A 109 2.90 15.87 1.43
#